data_AF-A0A1B3WDM4-F1
#
_entry.id   AF-A0A1B3WDM4-F1
#
_cell.length_a   1.000
_cell.length_b   1.000
_cell.length_c   1.000
_cell.angle_alpha   90.00
_cell.angle_beta   90.00
_cell.angle_gamma   90.00
#
_symmetry.space_group_name_H-M   'P 1'
#
loop_
_entity.id
_entity.type
_entity.pdbx_description
1 polymer ?
#
loop_
_entity_poly.entity_id
_entity_poly.type
_entity_poly.pdbx_seq_one_letter_code
_entity_poly.pdbx_strand_id
1 'polypeptide(L)'
;MSVYGRIFHIGEIIVGNIKLIKLRRMAVGMLMLLIPVIGSQIAMASLSSESMFSKEGKKITIIDGENRITVHSNSNDYKQIIFENNITFGKHDSYWTSSNVVNEGSVIVIERAVPVILDVKGKQKKVYTTDKTVQGVLNTQGFDWKTMTALEDDMEMVRAGMVIHVVPYTTKIVTVEQDGDVVYDKWYDSSLSSSEQVIVKEGRPDKVKATIQQTIVEGKVVKKQIIKTETIAHGEHGMMKTGDSQANVLGWVSHMYATAYHPADGNGDGITATGTKAGYGTIAVDPAVIPLGSKVYVPNYGDAVAADTGGAIKGNRVDLCMENYSECFDFGVRYVDVFVHY
;
A
#
# COMPACT_ATOMS: atom_id res chain seq x y z
N MET A 1 -28.36 24.11 25.84
CA MET A 1 -28.20 23.07 24.80
C MET A 1 -27.19 23.60 23.79
N SER A 2 -26.03 22.96 23.64
CA SER A 2 -25.02 23.33 22.63
C SER A 2 -25.62 23.16 21.23
N VAL A 3 -25.33 24.10 20.32
CA VAL A 3 -25.76 24.07 18.90
C VAL A 3 -25.30 22.79 18.20
N TYR A 4 -24.25 22.12 18.72
CA TYR A 4 -23.72 20.87 18.19
C TYR A 4 -24.12 19.62 18.99
N GLY A 5 -24.94 19.77 20.04
CA GLY A 5 -25.31 18.70 20.97
C GLY A 5 -26.10 17.54 20.37
N ARG A 6 -26.57 17.64 19.12
CA ARG A 6 -27.29 16.55 18.41
C ARG A 6 -26.43 15.79 17.40
N ILE A 7 -25.20 16.20 17.12
CA ILE A 7 -24.36 15.59 16.05
C ILE A 7 -23.41 14.51 16.59
N PHE A 8 -23.33 14.33 17.91
CA PHE A 8 -22.38 13.39 18.54
C PHE A 8 -22.73 11.89 18.42
N HIS A 9 -23.77 11.48 17.69
CA HIS A 9 -24.12 10.05 17.52
C HIS A 9 -23.54 9.38 16.27
N ILE A 10 -22.83 10.11 15.40
CA ILE A 10 -22.18 9.52 14.22
C ILE A 10 -20.69 9.22 14.49
N GLY A 11 -20.09 9.83 15.52
CA GLY A 11 -18.67 9.68 15.85
C GLY A 11 -18.29 8.40 16.60
N GLU A 12 -19.21 7.73 17.30
CA GLU A 12 -18.88 6.51 18.05
C GLU A 12 -18.84 5.24 17.19
N ILE A 13 -19.47 5.24 16.01
CA ILE A 13 -19.51 4.05 15.14
C ILE A 13 -18.23 3.92 14.27
N ILE A 14 -17.45 4.99 14.08
CA ILE A 14 -16.26 4.95 13.22
C ILE A 14 -14.97 4.61 13.98
N VAL A 15 -14.96 4.68 15.32
CA VAL A 15 -13.75 4.44 16.13
C VAL A 15 -13.41 2.94 16.26
N GLY A 16 -14.36 2.03 16.00
CA GLY A 16 -14.18 0.58 16.19
C GLY A 16 -13.51 -0.18 15.04
N ASN A 17 -13.40 0.38 13.82
CA ASN A 17 -12.95 -0.37 12.63
C ASN A 17 -11.69 0.21 11.94
N ILE A 18 -10.89 0.99 12.66
CA ILE A 18 -9.67 1.61 12.09
C ILE A 18 -8.52 0.59 11.87
N LYS A 19 -8.62 -0.65 12.36
CA LYS A 19 -7.60 -1.68 12.14
C LYS A 19 -7.68 -2.39 10.77
N LEU A 20 -8.76 -2.27 9.99
CA LEU A 20 -8.92 -3.03 8.72
C LEU A 20 -8.91 -2.18 7.43
N ILE A 21 -8.85 -0.85 7.51
CA ILE A 21 -8.94 0.04 6.33
C ILE A 21 -7.58 0.67 5.95
N LYS A 22 -6.57 0.58 6.82
CA LYS A 22 -5.25 1.20 6.58
C LYS A 22 -4.39 0.52 5.50
N LEU A 23 -4.70 -0.71 5.08
CA LEU A 23 -3.95 -1.40 4.02
C LEU A 23 -4.45 -1.13 2.59
N ARG A 24 -5.51 -0.32 2.39
CA ARG A 24 -6.11 -0.08 1.07
C ARG A 24 -6.06 1.36 0.55
N ARG A 25 -5.34 2.27 1.22
CA ARG A 25 -5.37 3.71 0.87
C ARG A 25 -4.01 4.41 0.74
N MET A 26 -2.90 3.68 0.75
CA MET A 26 -1.59 4.23 0.38
C MET A 26 -1.28 3.92 -1.10
N ALA A 27 -2.02 4.54 -2.04
CA ALA A 27 -1.66 4.48 -3.46
C ALA A 27 -2.17 5.66 -4.31
N VAL A 28 -2.81 6.69 -3.75
CA VAL A 28 -3.51 7.70 -4.60
C VAL A 28 -3.00 9.14 -4.40
N GLY A 29 -1.96 9.34 -3.57
CA GLY A 29 -1.37 10.67 -3.32
C GLY A 29 -0.28 11.11 -4.32
N MET A 30 0.08 10.28 -5.30
CA MET A 30 1.13 10.57 -6.29
C MET A 30 0.76 9.96 -7.66
N LEU A 31 -0.48 10.14 -8.09
CA LEU A 31 -0.99 9.64 -9.37
C LEU A 31 -1.71 10.73 -10.16
N MET A 32 -1.00 11.82 -10.48
CA MET A 32 -1.44 12.81 -11.48
C MET A 32 -0.26 13.38 -12.29
N LEU A 33 0.93 12.77 -12.23
CA LEU A 33 2.10 13.15 -13.05
C LEU A 33 2.99 11.97 -13.49
N LEU A 34 2.43 10.75 -13.56
CA LEU A 34 3.08 9.59 -14.19
C LEU A 34 2.05 8.89 -15.09
N ILE A 35 2.01 9.27 -16.36
CA ILE A 35 1.44 8.42 -17.40
C ILE A 35 2.55 7.45 -17.82
N PRO A 36 2.38 6.13 -17.66
CA PRO A 36 3.39 5.19 -18.13
C PRO A 36 3.36 5.16 -19.67
N VAL A 37 4.52 5.36 -20.28
CA VAL A 37 4.77 5.03 -21.68
C VAL A 37 4.81 3.50 -21.76
N ILE A 38 3.64 2.86 -21.85
CA ILE A 38 3.55 1.44 -22.18
C ILE A 38 3.47 1.36 -23.71
N GLY A 39 4.50 0.74 -24.29
CA GLY A 39 4.63 0.56 -25.72
C GLY A 39 3.45 -0.21 -26.31
N SER A 40 2.90 0.32 -27.39
CA SER A 40 1.93 -0.38 -28.24
C SER A 40 2.66 -1.03 -29.41
N GLN A 41 2.64 -2.35 -29.49
CA GLN A 41 2.57 -3.02 -30.79
C GLN A 41 1.11 -3.31 -31.12
N ILE A 42 0.68 -2.74 -32.25
CA ILE A 42 -0.28 -3.27 -33.22
C ILE A 42 -1.73 -3.41 -32.76
N ALA A 43 -2.53 -2.40 -33.14
CA ALA A 43 -3.83 -2.66 -33.78
C ALA A 43 -3.80 -1.97 -35.16
N MET A 44 -3.52 -2.77 -36.20
CA MET A 44 -3.77 -2.39 -37.58
C MET A 44 -5.27 -2.42 -37.88
N ALA A 45 -5.66 -1.52 -38.78
CA ALA A 45 -6.88 -1.50 -39.61
C ALA A 45 -8.16 -0.90 -39.00
N SER A 46 -8.31 0.42 -39.21
CA SER A 46 -9.36 0.90 -40.12
C SER A 46 -8.87 2.17 -40.82
N LEU A 47 -8.25 2.00 -42.00
CA LEU A 47 -8.09 3.08 -42.96
C LEU A 47 -9.49 3.46 -43.47
N SER A 48 -10.13 4.42 -42.82
CA SER A 48 -11.07 5.31 -43.50
C SER A 48 -10.28 6.55 -43.89
N SER A 49 -10.22 6.80 -45.19
CA SER A 49 -9.58 7.94 -45.83
C SER A 49 -10.15 9.26 -45.29
N GLU A 50 -9.58 9.77 -44.21
CA GLU A 50 -9.69 11.18 -43.84
C GLU A 50 -8.42 11.88 -44.30
N SER A 51 -8.63 12.87 -45.15
CA SER A 51 -7.62 13.73 -45.76
C SER A 51 -6.49 14.13 -44.82
N MET A 52 -5.24 13.85 -45.21
CA MET A 52 -4.04 14.53 -44.72
C MET A 52 -4.11 16.02 -45.09
N PHE A 53 -4.83 16.81 -44.29
CA PHE A 53 -4.50 18.21 -44.09
C PHE A 53 -3.62 18.25 -42.84
N SER A 54 -2.34 18.62 -42.98
CA SER A 54 -1.56 19.01 -41.81
C SER A 54 -2.30 20.18 -41.17
N LYS A 55 -2.99 19.96 -40.04
CA LYS A 55 -3.61 21.06 -39.31
C LYS A 55 -2.49 22.01 -38.89
N GLU A 56 -2.42 23.17 -39.54
CA GLU A 56 -1.44 24.20 -39.23
C GLU A 56 -1.61 24.66 -37.77
N GLY A 57 -0.47 24.81 -37.08
CA GLY A 57 -0.41 25.36 -35.73
C GLY A 57 -0.01 24.37 -34.64
N LYS A 58 0.29 24.95 -33.47
CA LYS A 58 0.84 24.24 -32.33
C LYS A 58 -0.16 23.22 -31.82
N LYS A 59 0.27 21.99 -31.52
CA LYS A 59 -0.55 20.95 -30.91
C LYS A 59 -0.72 21.22 -29.41
N ILE A 60 -1.95 21.37 -28.95
CA ILE A 60 -2.28 21.61 -27.54
C ILE A 60 -3.21 20.51 -27.04
N THR A 61 -2.98 20.00 -25.84
CA THR A 61 -3.91 19.08 -25.16
C THR A 61 -4.77 19.86 -24.18
N ILE A 62 -6.10 19.70 -24.25
CA ILE A 62 -7.03 20.24 -23.27
C ILE A 62 -7.68 19.10 -22.49
N ILE A 63 -7.66 19.19 -21.16
CA ILE A 63 -8.22 18.21 -20.24
C ILE A 63 -9.35 18.88 -19.45
N ASP A 64 -10.57 18.33 -19.53
CA ASP A 64 -11.74 18.79 -18.78
C ASP A 64 -12.43 17.59 -18.13
N GLY A 65 -12.11 17.34 -16.86
CA GLY A 65 -12.48 16.09 -16.18
C GLY A 65 -11.84 14.89 -16.86
N GLU A 66 -12.66 13.91 -17.26
CA GLU A 66 -12.22 12.71 -17.98
C GLU A 66 -12.03 12.97 -19.49
N ASN A 67 -12.55 14.09 -20.01
CA ASN A 67 -12.46 14.40 -21.42
C ASN A 67 -11.09 14.97 -21.75
N ARG A 68 -10.41 14.33 -22.70
CA ARG A 68 -9.13 14.78 -23.24
C ARG A 68 -9.27 15.03 -24.73
N ILE A 69 -9.05 16.27 -25.16
CA ILE A 69 -9.05 16.64 -26.57
C ILE A 69 -7.68 17.18 -26.97
N THR A 70 -7.31 16.94 -28.23
CA THR A 70 -6.10 17.51 -28.83
C THR A 70 -6.53 18.46 -29.93
N VAL A 71 -6.03 19.69 -29.86
CA VAL A 71 -6.39 20.79 -30.76
C VAL A 71 -5.12 21.35 -31.40
N HIS A 72 -5.26 21.97 -32.57
CA HIS A 72 -4.19 22.72 -33.21
C HIS A 72 -4.57 24.19 -33.24
N SER A 73 -3.70 25.07 -32.75
CA SER A 73 -3.95 26.52 -32.77
C SER A 73 -2.68 27.31 -33.01
N ASN A 74 -2.81 28.37 -33.82
CA ASN A 74 -1.78 29.38 -34.02
C ASN A 74 -1.80 30.46 -32.92
N SER A 75 -2.79 30.44 -32.02
CA SER A 75 -2.91 31.41 -30.95
C SER A 75 -1.73 31.31 -29.96
N ASN A 76 -1.33 32.46 -29.45
CA ASN A 76 -0.38 32.58 -28.33
C ASN A 76 -1.08 32.85 -26.98
N ASP A 77 -2.42 32.82 -26.96
CA ASP A 77 -3.24 33.02 -25.76
C ASP A 77 -4.10 31.77 -25.47
N TYR A 78 -3.91 31.20 -24.28
CA TYR A 78 -4.68 30.06 -23.79
C TYR A 78 -6.19 30.33 -23.70
N LYS A 79 -6.61 31.55 -23.35
CA LYS A 79 -8.04 31.88 -23.28
C LYS A 79 -8.70 31.82 -24.64
N GLN A 80 -8.02 32.32 -25.66
CA GLN A 80 -8.47 32.25 -27.04
C GLN A 80 -8.56 30.79 -27.52
N ILE A 81 -7.56 29.96 -27.22
CA ILE A 81 -7.56 28.53 -27.58
C ILE A 81 -8.75 27.80 -26.96
N ILE A 82 -9.04 28.09 -25.70
CA ILE A 82 -10.20 27.51 -25.01
C ILE A 82 -11.50 27.98 -25.71
N PHE A 83 -11.65 29.27 -25.97
CA PHE A 83 -12.85 29.85 -26.56
C PHE A 83 -13.13 29.28 -27.97
N GLU A 84 -12.10 29.17 -28.81
CA GLU A 84 -12.19 28.58 -30.16
C GLU A 84 -12.65 27.12 -30.16
N ASN A 85 -12.40 26.39 -29.06
CA ASN A 85 -12.78 25.00 -28.91
C ASN A 85 -14.09 24.81 -28.13
N ASN A 86 -14.91 25.87 -28.02
CA ASN A 86 -16.24 25.86 -27.43
C ASN A 86 -16.28 25.37 -25.96
N ILE A 87 -15.18 25.53 -25.22
CA ILE A 87 -15.15 25.21 -23.79
C ILE A 87 -15.65 26.43 -23.01
N THR A 88 -16.88 26.35 -22.53
CA THR A 88 -17.51 27.43 -21.76
C THR A 88 -17.11 27.35 -20.29
N PHE A 89 -16.68 28.47 -19.69
CA PHE A 89 -16.39 28.57 -18.26
C PHE A 89 -17.65 28.88 -17.44
N GLY A 90 -17.83 28.16 -16.33
CA GLY A 90 -18.65 28.63 -15.24
C GLY A 90 -18.04 29.87 -14.58
N LYS A 91 -18.87 30.65 -13.87
CA LYS A 91 -18.45 31.89 -13.20
C LYS A 91 -17.24 31.72 -12.25
N HIS A 92 -17.08 30.52 -11.70
CA HIS A 92 -16.06 30.19 -10.71
C HIS A 92 -15.02 29.19 -11.21
N ASP A 93 -15.13 28.76 -12.47
CA ASP A 93 -14.16 27.83 -13.07
C ASP A 93 -12.83 28.55 -13.30
N SER A 94 -11.75 27.78 -13.26
CA SER A 94 -10.39 28.23 -13.56
C SER A 94 -9.72 27.26 -14.54
N TYR A 95 -8.50 27.56 -14.94
CA TYR A 95 -7.67 26.63 -15.68
C TYR A 95 -6.22 26.74 -15.27
N TRP A 96 -5.53 25.62 -15.35
CA TRP A 96 -4.08 25.53 -15.20
C TRP A 96 -3.45 25.28 -16.57
N THR A 97 -2.22 25.79 -16.77
CA THR A 97 -1.46 25.56 -17.99
C THR A 97 -0.07 25.02 -17.66
N SER A 98 0.45 24.13 -18.50
CA SER A 98 1.79 23.54 -18.33
C SER A 98 2.93 24.54 -18.45
N SER A 99 2.68 25.70 -19.06
CA SER A 99 3.63 26.79 -19.23
C SER A 99 2.92 28.13 -19.35
N ASN A 100 3.61 29.23 -19.06
CA ASN A 100 3.09 30.60 -19.19
C ASN A 100 2.94 31.06 -20.65
N VAL A 101 3.64 30.41 -21.57
CA VAL A 101 3.59 30.68 -23.02
C VAL A 101 3.05 29.45 -23.74
N VAL A 102 2.31 29.66 -24.84
CA VAL A 102 1.74 28.57 -25.64
C VAL A 102 2.79 27.99 -26.59
N ASN A 103 3.20 26.74 -26.33
CA ASN A 103 4.17 26.01 -27.13
C ASN A 103 3.56 24.75 -27.77
N GLU A 104 4.29 24.14 -28.70
CA GLU A 104 4.00 22.78 -29.16
C GLU A 104 3.97 21.82 -27.95
N GLY A 105 2.90 21.05 -27.83
CA GLY A 105 2.70 20.09 -26.73
C GLY A 105 2.17 20.69 -25.42
N SER A 106 1.85 21.99 -25.37
CA SER A 106 1.25 22.61 -24.17
C SER A 106 -0.01 21.88 -23.71
N VAL A 107 -0.22 21.85 -22.39
CA VAL A 107 -1.40 21.24 -21.75
C VAL A 107 -2.19 22.32 -21.03
N ILE A 108 -3.51 22.32 -21.24
CA ILE A 108 -4.49 23.10 -20.51
C ILE A 108 -5.34 22.13 -19.69
N VAL A 109 -5.47 22.38 -18.39
CA VAL A 109 -6.36 21.62 -17.51
C VAL A 109 -7.47 22.56 -17.03
N ILE A 110 -8.71 22.24 -17.37
CA ILE A 110 -9.89 22.98 -16.93
C ILE A 110 -10.22 22.55 -15.50
N GLU A 111 -10.28 23.53 -14.61
CA GLU A 111 -10.60 23.36 -13.20
C GLU A 111 -12.05 23.78 -12.97
N ARG A 112 -12.97 22.83 -13.13
CA ARG A 112 -14.39 23.03 -12.88
C ARG A 112 -14.64 23.24 -11.39
N ALA A 113 -15.33 24.33 -11.05
CA ALA A 113 -15.67 24.65 -9.69
C ALA A 113 -16.85 23.82 -9.21
N VAL A 114 -16.70 23.21 -8.03
CA VAL A 114 -17.74 22.42 -7.37
C VAL A 114 -18.41 23.22 -6.26
N PRO A 115 -19.75 23.17 -6.13
CA PRO A 115 -20.45 23.81 -5.03
C PRO A 115 -20.29 23.01 -3.74
N VAL A 116 -19.83 23.64 -2.67
CA VAL A 116 -19.78 23.09 -1.31
C VAL A 116 -20.56 23.96 -0.34
N ILE A 117 -20.86 23.42 0.83
CA ILE A 117 -21.52 24.12 1.93
C ILE A 117 -20.54 24.21 3.08
N LEU A 118 -20.18 25.41 3.50
CA LEU A 118 -19.41 25.64 4.72
C LEU A 118 -20.37 25.86 5.87
N ASP A 119 -20.29 25.03 6.90
CA ASP A 119 -21.01 25.22 8.15
C ASP A 119 -20.05 25.73 9.22
N VAL A 120 -20.22 26.99 9.62
CA VAL A 120 -19.43 27.63 10.67
C VAL A 120 -20.38 27.98 11.82
N LYS A 121 -20.33 27.25 12.94
CA LYS A 121 -21.18 27.54 14.11
C LYS A 121 -22.68 27.46 13.80
N GLY A 122 -23.08 26.50 12.96
CA GLY A 122 -24.47 26.27 12.53
C GLY A 122 -24.92 27.23 11.41
N LYS A 123 -24.03 28.09 10.91
CA LYS A 123 -24.34 29.02 9.81
C LYS A 123 -23.78 28.45 8.52
N GLN A 124 -24.69 28.07 7.62
CA GLN A 124 -24.34 27.50 6.33
C GLN A 124 -24.13 28.58 5.27
N LYS A 125 -23.04 28.44 4.50
CA LYS A 125 -22.71 29.30 3.35
C LYS A 125 -22.34 28.41 2.16
N LYS A 126 -23.05 28.56 1.05
CA LYS A 126 -22.68 27.92 -0.22
C LYS A 126 -21.47 28.64 -0.82
N VAL A 127 -20.45 27.89 -1.20
CA VAL A 127 -19.21 28.37 -1.84
C VAL A 127 -18.95 27.51 -3.07
N TYR A 128 -18.43 28.12 -4.14
CA TYR A 128 -17.93 27.40 -5.31
C TYR A 128 -16.41 27.43 -5.26
N THR A 129 -15.78 26.27 -5.40
CA THR A 129 -14.32 26.14 -5.28
C THR A 129 -13.75 25.22 -6.36
N THR A 130 -12.56 25.58 -6.86
CA THR A 130 -11.73 24.72 -7.71
C THR A 130 -10.73 23.89 -6.89
N ASP A 131 -10.61 24.16 -5.58
CA ASP A 131 -9.76 23.43 -4.66
C ASP A 131 -10.15 21.95 -4.62
N LYS A 132 -9.14 21.08 -4.63
CA LYS A 132 -9.36 19.64 -4.67
C LYS A 132 -9.62 19.03 -3.29
N THR A 133 -9.14 19.65 -2.22
CA THR A 133 -9.22 19.11 -0.86
C THR A 133 -9.95 20.05 0.10
N VAL A 134 -10.54 19.48 1.15
CA VAL A 134 -11.21 20.23 2.22
C VAL A 134 -10.31 21.33 2.79
N GLN A 135 -9.04 21.02 3.08
CA GLN A 135 -8.09 22.00 3.58
C GLN A 135 -7.81 23.14 2.59
N GLY A 136 -7.78 22.83 1.28
CA GLY A 136 -7.66 23.84 0.23
C GLY A 136 -8.79 24.85 0.30
N VAL A 137 -10.03 24.37 0.42
CA VAL A 137 -11.22 25.24 0.57
C VAL A 137 -11.09 26.15 1.79
N LEU A 138 -10.70 25.59 2.95
CA LEU A 138 -10.53 26.38 4.17
C LEU A 138 -9.49 27.49 4.00
N ASN A 139 -8.34 27.17 3.41
CA ASN A 139 -7.26 28.12 3.16
C ASN A 139 -7.71 29.25 2.20
N THR A 140 -8.32 28.90 1.07
CA THR A 140 -8.82 29.86 0.07
C THR A 140 -9.91 30.77 0.64
N GLN A 141 -10.74 30.26 1.55
CA GLN A 141 -11.77 31.05 2.23
C GLN A 141 -11.22 31.90 3.39
N GLY A 142 -9.90 31.83 3.65
CA GLY A 142 -9.23 32.68 4.64
C GLY A 142 -9.44 32.24 6.09
N PHE A 143 -9.82 30.99 6.34
CA PHE A 143 -9.82 30.46 7.70
C PHE A 143 -8.39 30.30 8.19
N ASP A 144 -8.10 30.81 9.39
CA ASP A 144 -6.80 30.62 10.02
C ASP A 144 -6.62 29.16 10.44
N TRP A 145 -5.79 28.44 9.69
CA TRP A 145 -5.50 27.02 9.92
C TRP A 145 -4.91 26.74 11.31
N LYS A 146 -4.41 27.75 12.04
CA LYS A 146 -3.90 27.57 13.41
C LYS A 146 -5.00 27.48 14.46
N THR A 147 -6.17 28.02 14.17
CA THR A 147 -7.27 28.17 15.13
C THR A 147 -8.55 27.50 14.66
N MET A 148 -8.69 27.24 13.36
CA MET A 148 -9.87 26.65 12.72
C MET A 148 -9.48 25.42 11.91
N THR A 149 -10.32 24.38 11.95
CA THR A 149 -10.12 23.14 11.21
C THR A 149 -11.47 22.60 10.72
N ALA A 150 -11.43 21.64 9.80
CA ALA A 150 -12.61 20.89 9.39
C ALA A 150 -12.78 19.65 10.29
N LEU A 151 -14.02 19.20 10.48
CA LEU A 151 -14.27 17.89 11.11
C LEU A 151 -14.05 16.73 10.15
N GLU A 152 -14.22 16.99 8.86
CA GLU A 152 -13.89 16.08 7.76
C GLU A 152 -12.38 15.89 7.63
N ASP A 153 -11.93 14.89 6.85
CA ASP A 153 -10.52 14.70 6.58
C ASP A 153 -9.99 15.86 5.71
N ASP A 154 -8.97 16.56 6.20
CA ASP A 154 -8.29 17.69 5.55
C ASP A 154 -7.94 17.41 4.08
N MET A 155 -7.58 16.16 3.75
CA MET A 155 -7.18 15.70 2.42
C MET A 155 -8.31 15.02 1.64
N GLU A 156 -9.51 14.97 2.20
CA GLU A 156 -10.68 14.44 1.49
C GLU A 156 -10.94 15.27 0.24
N MET A 157 -11.16 14.56 -0.88
CA MET A 157 -11.47 15.20 -2.14
C MET A 157 -12.86 15.83 -2.08
N VAL A 158 -12.91 17.11 -2.43
CA VAL A 158 -14.14 17.91 -2.41
C VAL A 158 -15.08 17.44 -3.51
N ARG A 159 -16.38 17.36 -3.18
CA ARG A 159 -17.44 16.96 -4.11
C ARG A 159 -18.61 17.93 -4.07
N ALA A 160 -19.36 18.00 -5.16
CA ALA A 160 -20.56 18.83 -5.23
C ALA A 160 -21.56 18.45 -4.11
N GLY A 161 -22.03 19.44 -3.37
CA GLY A 161 -22.96 19.30 -2.25
C GLY A 161 -22.31 18.90 -0.92
N MET A 162 -20.99 18.69 -0.87
CA MET A 162 -20.28 18.36 0.37
C MET A 162 -20.49 19.46 1.42
N VAL A 163 -20.82 19.06 2.64
CA VAL A 163 -20.87 19.95 3.82
C VAL A 163 -19.54 19.83 4.54
N ILE A 164 -18.88 20.96 4.78
CA ILE A 164 -17.62 21.07 5.49
C ILE A 164 -17.87 21.81 6.80
N HIS A 165 -17.69 21.13 7.92
CA HIS A 165 -17.94 21.69 9.25
C HIS A 165 -16.67 22.34 9.79
N VAL A 166 -16.64 23.68 9.79
CA VAL A 166 -15.48 24.46 10.21
C VAL A 166 -15.64 24.87 11.68
N VAL A 167 -14.73 24.37 12.51
CA VAL A 167 -14.80 24.52 13.97
C VAL A 167 -13.49 25.07 14.53
N PRO A 168 -13.55 25.86 15.61
CA PRO A 168 -12.36 26.24 16.34
C PRO A 168 -11.78 25.01 17.06
N TYR A 169 -10.46 24.90 17.11
CA TYR A 169 -9.79 23.79 17.77
C TYR A 169 -8.58 24.24 18.58
N THR A 170 -8.14 23.35 19.47
CA THR A 170 -6.84 23.45 20.15
C THR A 170 -6.09 22.14 19.97
N THR A 171 -4.77 22.17 20.13
CA THR A 171 -3.94 20.96 20.08
C THR A 171 -3.32 20.67 21.42
N LYS A 172 -3.20 19.39 21.74
CA LYS A 172 -2.45 18.92 22.90
C LYS A 172 -1.53 17.80 22.46
N ILE A 173 -0.24 17.93 22.77
CA ILE A 173 0.71 16.83 22.60
C ILE A 173 0.69 15.99 23.88
N VAL A 174 0.44 14.70 23.72
CA VAL A 174 0.48 13.72 24.80
C VAL A 174 1.37 12.57 24.39
N THR A 175 1.96 11.91 25.38
CA THR A 175 2.74 10.70 25.15
C THR A 175 2.04 9.53 25.83
N VAL A 176 1.78 8.47 25.07
CA VAL A 176 1.06 7.28 25.54
C VAL A 176 1.82 6.02 25.16
N GLU A 177 1.73 5.00 26.01
CA GLU A 177 2.22 3.66 25.68
C GLU A 177 1.12 2.87 24.99
N GLN A 178 1.47 2.18 23.90
CA GLN A 178 0.55 1.34 23.14
C GLN A 178 1.31 0.25 22.38
N ASP A 179 0.57 -0.67 21.76
CA ASP A 179 1.14 -1.65 20.82
C ASP A 179 1.48 -0.97 19.50
N GLY A 180 2.66 -1.29 18.97
CA GLY A 180 3.06 -0.99 17.60
C GLY A 180 2.45 -1.95 16.59
N ASP A 181 2.96 -1.91 15.36
CA ASP A 181 2.59 -2.87 14.33
C ASP A 181 3.38 -4.16 14.51
N VAL A 182 2.77 -5.30 14.14
CA VAL A 182 3.46 -6.59 14.13
C VAL A 182 4.35 -6.65 12.89
N VAL A 183 5.61 -6.99 13.08
CA VAL A 183 6.57 -7.20 12.00
C VAL A 183 6.53 -8.68 11.60
N TYR A 184 6.56 -8.96 10.30
CA TYR A 184 6.59 -10.31 9.77
C TYR A 184 7.81 -10.50 8.87
N ASP A 185 8.53 -11.59 9.10
CA ASP A 185 9.53 -12.12 8.19
C ASP A 185 8.83 -12.83 7.03
N LYS A 186 9.31 -12.60 5.80
CA LYS A 186 8.58 -12.95 4.57
C LYS A 186 9.34 -13.95 3.73
N TRP A 187 8.65 -14.96 3.23
CA TRP A 187 9.17 -15.87 2.21
C TRP A 187 8.30 -15.80 0.96
N TYR A 188 8.95 -15.82 -0.20
CA TYR A 188 8.27 -15.86 -1.47
C TYR A 188 7.67 -17.25 -1.73
N ASP A 189 6.38 -17.30 -2.04
CA ASP A 189 5.70 -18.52 -2.46
C ASP A 189 5.10 -18.29 -3.86
N SER A 190 5.63 -19.01 -4.85
CA SER A 190 5.23 -18.85 -6.26
C SER A 190 3.83 -19.36 -6.56
N SER A 191 3.19 -20.09 -5.63
CA SER A 191 1.79 -20.50 -5.75
C SER A 191 0.80 -19.38 -5.44
N LEU A 192 1.26 -18.30 -4.80
CA LEU A 192 0.43 -17.15 -4.40
C LEU A 192 0.46 -16.05 -5.47
N SER A 193 -0.64 -15.32 -5.60
CA SER A 193 -0.67 -14.12 -6.45
C SER A 193 0.15 -12.97 -5.83
N SER A 194 0.57 -11.99 -6.63
CA SER A 194 1.44 -10.89 -6.16
C SER A 194 0.84 -10.00 -5.07
N SER A 195 -0.48 -10.03 -4.86
CA SER A 195 -1.15 -9.30 -3.78
C SER A 195 -1.52 -10.19 -2.58
N GLU A 196 -1.29 -11.48 -2.67
CA GLU A 196 -1.68 -12.47 -1.68
C GLU A 196 -0.60 -12.69 -0.64
N GLN A 197 -1.05 -12.80 0.61
CA GLN A 197 -0.22 -12.92 1.79
C GLN A 197 -0.87 -13.89 2.77
N VAL A 198 -0.07 -14.81 3.32
CA VAL A 198 -0.56 -15.83 4.26
C VAL A 198 0.31 -15.81 5.50
N ILE A 199 -0.30 -15.54 6.66
CA ILE A 199 0.40 -15.62 7.96
C ILE A 199 0.59 -17.09 8.31
N VAL A 200 1.84 -17.47 8.58
CA VAL A 200 2.26 -18.82 8.96
C VAL A 200 2.44 -18.92 10.47
N LYS A 201 3.01 -17.88 11.07
CA LYS A 201 3.20 -17.77 12.52
C LYS A 201 2.85 -16.36 12.95
N GLU A 202 1.96 -16.23 13.93
CA GLU A 202 1.64 -14.92 14.50
C GLU A 202 2.84 -14.31 15.20
N GLY A 203 3.03 -13.01 14.98
CA GLY A 203 4.04 -12.22 15.69
C GLY A 203 3.45 -11.55 16.93
N ARG A 204 4.34 -11.01 17.77
CA ARG A 204 3.97 -10.14 18.89
C ARG A 204 4.39 -8.71 18.55
N PRO A 205 3.53 -7.70 18.70
CA PRO A 205 3.88 -6.33 18.36
C PRO A 205 4.90 -5.76 19.35
N ASP A 206 5.68 -4.81 18.88
CA ASP A 206 6.50 -3.96 19.74
C ASP A 206 5.63 -3.20 20.75
N LYS A 207 6.16 -2.93 21.94
CA LYS A 207 5.61 -1.91 22.84
C LYS A 207 6.24 -0.58 22.50
N VAL A 208 5.42 0.42 22.20
CA VAL A 208 5.89 1.73 21.75
C VAL A 208 5.36 2.87 22.60
N LYS A 209 6.20 3.89 22.76
CA LYS A 209 5.84 5.19 23.30
C LYS A 209 5.50 6.11 22.14
N ALA A 210 4.22 6.40 21.95
CA ALA A 210 3.74 7.26 20.89
C ALA A 210 3.49 8.69 21.41
N THR A 211 4.17 9.66 20.80
CA THR A 211 3.87 11.09 20.97
C THR A 211 2.80 11.47 19.96
N ILE A 212 1.61 11.82 20.45
CA ILE A 212 0.41 12.05 19.67
C ILE A 212 -0.04 13.50 19.83
N GLN A 213 -0.26 14.19 18.72
CA GLN A 213 -1.01 15.43 18.69
C GLN A 213 -2.51 15.12 18.65
N GLN A 214 -3.23 15.60 19.66
CA GLN A 214 -4.68 15.52 19.74
C GLN A 214 -5.29 16.85 19.33
N THR A 215 -6.19 16.84 18.35
CA THR A 215 -7.05 17.97 18.01
C THR A 215 -8.29 17.91 18.89
N ILE A 216 -8.52 18.98 19.63
CA ILE A 216 -9.60 19.09 20.61
C ILE A 216 -10.57 20.16 20.16
N VAL A 217 -11.83 19.76 19.99
CA VAL A 217 -12.96 20.64 19.65
C VAL A 217 -13.98 20.51 20.78
N GLU A 218 -14.36 21.65 21.39
CA GLU A 218 -15.30 21.69 22.51
C GLU A 218 -14.98 20.70 23.67
N GLY A 219 -13.69 20.55 23.98
CA GLY A 219 -13.21 19.66 25.05
C GLY A 219 -13.16 18.17 24.69
N LYS A 220 -13.54 17.79 23.46
CA LYS A 220 -13.48 16.39 22.98
C LYS A 220 -12.35 16.22 21.97
N VAL A 221 -11.61 15.11 22.06
CA VAL A 221 -10.59 14.74 21.08
C VAL A 221 -11.28 14.23 19.82
N VAL A 222 -11.10 14.94 18.70
CA VAL A 222 -11.73 14.61 17.41
C VAL A 222 -10.75 14.03 16.39
N LYS A 223 -9.44 14.34 16.53
CA LYS A 223 -8.38 13.83 15.64
C LYS A 223 -7.14 13.49 16.46
N LYS A 224 -6.44 12.43 16.07
CA LYS A 224 -5.15 12.01 16.64
C LYS A 224 -4.14 11.84 15.51
N GLN A 225 -2.99 12.48 15.62
CA GLN A 225 -1.88 12.33 14.69
C GLN A 225 -0.65 11.90 15.47
N ILE A 226 -0.04 10.77 15.08
CA ILE A 226 1.23 10.32 15.65
C ILE A 226 2.34 11.21 15.09
N ILE A 227 3.07 11.89 15.97
CA ILE A 227 4.23 12.72 15.62
C ILE A 227 5.50 11.87 15.61
N LYS A 228 5.66 11.06 16.65
CA LYS A 228 6.87 10.27 16.90
C LYS A 228 6.50 8.99 17.63
N THR A 229 7.18 7.91 17.29
CA THR A 229 7.08 6.62 17.97
C THR A 229 8.48 6.20 18.39
N GLU A 230 8.61 5.73 19.63
CA GLU A 230 9.86 5.16 20.16
C GLU A 230 9.56 3.75 20.67
N THR A 231 10.31 2.75 20.21
CA THR A 231 10.17 1.38 20.71
C THR A 231 10.73 1.30 22.14
N ILE A 232 9.90 0.85 23.07
CA ILE A 232 10.27 0.62 24.48
C ILE A 232 10.68 -0.84 24.67
N ALA A 233 9.99 -1.76 24.00
CA ALA A 233 10.32 -3.17 24.00
C ALA A 233 10.02 -3.78 22.64
N HIS A 234 10.95 -4.59 22.14
CA HIS A 234 10.76 -5.34 20.91
C HIS A 234 9.80 -6.51 21.15
N GLY A 235 8.88 -6.69 20.21
CA GLY A 235 8.04 -7.85 20.11
C GLY A 235 8.77 -9.02 19.46
N GLU A 236 8.00 -9.92 18.85
CA GLU A 236 8.54 -11.06 18.12
C GLU A 236 8.02 -11.03 16.69
N HIS A 237 8.91 -11.26 15.73
CA HIS A 237 8.51 -11.32 14.34
C HIS A 237 7.60 -12.52 14.11
N GLY A 238 6.51 -12.30 13.39
CA GLY A 238 5.73 -13.37 12.81
C GLY A 238 6.41 -13.91 11.54
N MET A 239 5.87 -14.98 10.99
CA MET A 239 6.29 -15.52 9.70
C MET A 239 5.14 -15.46 8.73
N MET A 240 5.41 -15.09 7.48
CA MET A 240 4.40 -15.06 6.44
C MET A 240 4.95 -15.48 5.07
N LYS A 241 4.04 -15.94 4.22
CA LYS A 241 4.26 -16.15 2.79
C LYS A 241 3.73 -14.95 2.01
N THR A 242 4.34 -14.67 0.87
CA THR A 242 3.90 -13.63 -0.06
C THR A 242 4.12 -14.07 -1.51
N GLY A 243 3.19 -13.73 -2.40
CA GLY A 243 3.40 -13.90 -3.85
C GLY A 243 4.15 -12.73 -4.50
N ASP A 244 4.52 -11.71 -3.73
CA ASP A 244 5.38 -10.61 -4.19
C ASP A 244 6.85 -10.91 -3.88
N SER A 245 7.65 -11.22 -4.92
CA SER A 245 9.08 -11.48 -4.80
C SER A 245 9.91 -10.24 -4.46
N GLN A 246 9.35 -9.03 -4.61
CA GLN A 246 10.02 -7.77 -4.30
C GLN A 246 9.69 -7.25 -2.90
N ALA A 247 8.85 -7.95 -2.14
CA ALA A 247 8.41 -7.55 -0.80
C ALA A 247 9.47 -7.76 0.31
N ASN A 248 10.76 -7.57 0.00
CA ASN A 248 11.89 -7.81 0.89
C ASN A 248 11.84 -9.19 1.55
N VAL A 249 11.75 -10.22 0.72
CA VAL A 249 11.68 -11.62 1.16
C VAL A 249 13.05 -12.12 1.63
N LEU A 250 13.06 -12.96 2.66
CA LEU A 250 14.27 -13.61 3.21
C LEU A 250 14.70 -14.85 2.42
N GLY A 251 13.82 -15.33 1.55
CA GLY A 251 14.02 -16.51 0.73
C GLY A 251 12.71 -16.99 0.12
N TRP A 252 12.58 -18.29 -0.12
CA TRP A 252 11.42 -18.88 -0.79
C TRP A 252 10.84 -20.07 -0.03
N VAL A 253 9.59 -20.38 -0.33
CA VAL A 253 8.91 -21.58 0.17
C VAL A 253 9.02 -22.68 -0.87
N SER A 254 9.44 -23.86 -0.45
CA SER A 254 9.41 -25.08 -1.26
C SER A 254 8.39 -26.05 -0.67
N HIS A 255 7.40 -26.45 -1.46
CA HIS A 255 6.44 -27.48 -1.07
C HIS A 255 7.00 -28.87 -1.39
N MET A 256 7.34 -29.64 -0.36
CA MET A 256 8.14 -30.86 -0.50
C MET A 256 7.45 -32.09 0.07
N TYR A 257 7.65 -33.23 -0.57
CA TYR A 257 7.25 -34.54 -0.06
C TYR A 257 8.28 -35.00 0.98
N ALA A 258 7.89 -35.03 2.24
CA ALA A 258 8.76 -35.23 3.38
C ALA A 258 8.67 -36.64 3.96
N THR A 259 9.83 -37.18 4.32
CA THR A 259 10.02 -38.36 5.17
C THR A 259 10.87 -37.99 6.38
N ALA A 260 11.11 -38.96 7.28
CA ALA A 260 12.04 -38.81 8.38
C ALA A 260 13.01 -40.00 8.42
N TYR A 261 14.24 -39.73 8.84
CA TYR A 261 15.30 -40.73 8.99
C TYR A 261 16.01 -40.58 10.33
N HIS A 262 16.63 -41.67 10.78
CA HIS A 262 17.46 -41.68 11.99
C HIS A 262 18.94 -41.60 11.61
N PRO A 263 19.82 -40.91 12.37
CA PRO A 263 21.24 -40.80 12.06
C PRO A 263 21.98 -42.13 11.84
N ALA A 264 21.52 -43.22 12.44
CA ALA A 264 22.13 -44.55 12.28
C ALA A 264 21.68 -45.29 11.01
N ASP A 265 20.78 -44.72 10.21
CA ASP A 265 20.35 -45.33 8.95
C ASP A 265 21.49 -45.31 7.91
N GLY A 266 21.48 -46.28 6.98
CA GLY A 266 22.53 -46.42 5.97
C GLY A 266 23.76 -47.19 6.47
N ASN A 267 24.94 -46.58 6.41
CA ASN A 267 26.20 -47.22 6.83
C ASN A 267 26.45 -47.18 8.35
N GLY A 268 25.58 -46.52 9.11
CA GLY A 268 25.65 -46.45 10.57
C GLY A 268 26.65 -45.42 11.14
N ASP A 269 27.36 -44.69 10.28
CA ASP A 269 28.37 -43.71 10.73
C ASP A 269 27.74 -42.36 11.14
N GLY A 270 26.50 -42.09 10.69
CA GLY A 270 25.77 -40.85 10.98
C GLY A 270 26.49 -39.60 10.49
N ILE A 271 27.22 -39.70 9.38
CA ILE A 271 27.94 -38.58 8.77
C ILE A 271 27.18 -38.11 7.53
N THR A 272 26.84 -36.82 7.51
CA THR A 272 26.10 -36.17 6.43
C THR A 272 26.98 -35.94 5.20
N ALA A 273 26.36 -35.64 4.06
CA ALA A 273 27.05 -35.25 2.82
C ALA A 273 28.02 -34.06 2.99
N THR A 274 27.74 -33.14 3.91
CA THR A 274 28.64 -32.02 4.27
C THR A 274 29.77 -32.41 5.25
N GLY A 275 29.79 -33.64 5.74
CA GLY A 275 30.80 -34.15 6.68
C GLY A 275 30.51 -33.87 8.16
N THR A 276 29.31 -33.39 8.50
CA THR A 276 28.89 -33.18 9.89
C THR A 276 28.19 -34.41 10.46
N LYS A 277 28.03 -34.51 11.79
CA LYS A 277 27.21 -35.56 12.38
C LYS A 277 25.73 -35.24 12.16
N ALA A 278 24.98 -36.21 11.64
CA ALA A 278 23.52 -36.14 11.54
C ALA A 278 22.90 -36.15 12.95
N GLY A 279 21.83 -35.38 13.09
CA GLY A 279 21.02 -35.27 14.30
C GLY A 279 19.87 -34.29 14.06
N TYR A 280 19.01 -34.09 15.06
CA TYR A 280 17.89 -33.15 14.93
C TYR A 280 18.35 -31.76 14.47
N GLY A 281 17.61 -31.17 13.53
CA GLY A 281 18.01 -29.94 12.86
C GLY A 281 18.92 -30.15 11.64
N THR A 282 19.16 -31.41 11.24
CA THR A 282 19.73 -31.76 9.94
C THR A 282 18.64 -32.21 9.00
N ILE A 283 18.69 -31.83 7.72
CA ILE A 283 17.82 -32.39 6.69
C ILE A 283 18.62 -32.89 5.49
N ALA A 284 18.13 -33.96 4.87
CA ALA A 284 18.60 -34.41 3.58
C ALA A 284 17.75 -33.80 2.46
N VAL A 285 18.39 -33.27 1.43
CA VAL A 285 17.72 -32.59 0.30
C VAL A 285 18.31 -33.01 -1.03
N ASP A 286 17.66 -32.61 -2.12
CA ASP A 286 18.29 -32.50 -3.43
C ASP A 286 19.02 -31.15 -3.54
N PRO A 287 20.37 -31.11 -3.67
CA PRO A 287 21.14 -29.87 -3.79
C PRO A 287 20.78 -29.02 -5.00
N ALA A 288 20.13 -29.59 -6.03
CA ALA A 288 19.64 -28.84 -7.18
C ALA A 288 18.38 -28.01 -6.86
N VAL A 289 17.66 -28.32 -5.77
CA VAL A 289 16.46 -27.60 -5.32
C VAL A 289 16.77 -26.74 -4.10
N ILE A 290 17.46 -27.29 -3.10
CA ILE A 290 17.91 -26.58 -1.90
C ILE A 290 19.42 -26.81 -1.77
N PRO A 291 20.27 -25.79 -1.97
CA PRO A 291 21.71 -25.93 -1.82
C PRO A 291 22.11 -26.45 -0.43
N LEU A 292 23.17 -27.27 -0.37
CA LEU A 292 23.74 -27.67 0.91
C LEU A 292 24.30 -26.46 1.65
N GLY A 293 24.08 -26.42 2.96
CA GLY A 293 24.38 -25.30 3.84
C GLY A 293 23.24 -24.29 4.00
N SER A 294 22.17 -24.37 3.19
CA SER A 294 20.99 -23.52 3.37
C SER A 294 20.36 -23.73 4.74
N LYS A 295 20.03 -22.62 5.41
CA LYS A 295 19.18 -22.62 6.60
C LYS A 295 17.74 -22.71 6.16
N VAL A 296 16.96 -23.51 6.87
CA VAL A 296 15.54 -23.68 6.60
C VAL A 296 14.74 -23.69 7.90
N TYR A 297 13.45 -23.39 7.78
CA TYR A 297 12.47 -23.67 8.83
C TYR A 297 11.39 -24.58 8.26
N VAL A 298 11.01 -25.62 9.02
CA VAL A 298 9.91 -26.53 8.67
C VAL A 298 8.88 -26.50 9.80
N PRO A 299 7.62 -26.09 9.55
CA PRO A 299 6.61 -26.06 10.61
C PRO A 299 6.45 -27.40 11.32
N ASN A 300 6.41 -27.37 12.65
CA ASN A 300 6.35 -28.56 13.53
C ASN A 300 7.61 -29.43 13.56
N TYR A 301 8.71 -29.00 12.94
CA TYR A 301 10.07 -29.57 13.11
C TYR A 301 11.04 -28.48 13.58
N GLY A 302 10.94 -27.25 13.07
CA GLY A 302 11.74 -26.11 13.51
C GLY A 302 12.88 -25.78 12.55
N ASP A 303 13.88 -25.07 13.07
CA ASP A 303 15.05 -24.63 12.32
C ASP A 303 15.98 -25.79 12.00
N ALA A 304 16.49 -25.83 10.78
CA ALA A 304 17.38 -26.86 10.31
C ALA A 304 18.38 -26.39 9.25
N VAL A 305 19.36 -27.24 8.96
CA VAL A 305 20.36 -27.03 7.92
C VAL A 305 20.28 -28.15 6.90
N ALA A 306 20.25 -27.78 5.62
CA ALA A 306 20.42 -28.71 4.51
C ALA A 306 21.86 -29.24 4.49
N ALA A 307 22.13 -30.31 5.23
CA ALA A 307 23.49 -30.81 5.42
C ALA A 307 23.72 -32.19 4.77
N ASP A 308 22.66 -32.85 4.33
CA ASP A 308 22.75 -34.23 3.86
C ASP A 308 22.08 -34.44 2.50
N THR A 309 22.33 -35.60 1.90
CA THR A 309 21.71 -36.03 0.65
C THR A 309 21.37 -37.52 0.71
N GLY A 310 20.29 -37.92 0.05
CA GLY A 310 19.92 -39.33 -0.09
C GLY A 310 19.75 -39.74 -1.54
N GLY A 311 20.01 -41.01 -1.86
CA GLY A 311 19.80 -41.54 -3.20
C GLY A 311 18.35 -41.39 -3.68
N ALA A 312 17.39 -41.57 -2.77
CA ALA A 312 15.95 -41.41 -3.02
C ALA A 312 15.42 -39.97 -2.82
N ILE A 313 16.25 -39.07 -2.29
CA ILE A 313 15.88 -37.68 -2.02
C ILE A 313 16.26 -36.84 -3.25
N LYS A 314 15.33 -36.79 -4.21
CA LYS A 314 15.47 -36.12 -5.51
C LYS A 314 14.27 -35.24 -5.81
N GLY A 315 14.50 -34.07 -6.40
CA GLY A 315 13.50 -33.05 -6.66
C GLY A 315 12.94 -32.45 -5.37
N ASN A 316 11.63 -32.17 -5.34
CA ASN A 316 10.93 -31.64 -4.16
C ASN A 316 10.66 -32.72 -3.11
N ARG A 317 11.73 -33.39 -2.65
CA ARG A 317 11.73 -34.35 -1.54
C ARG A 317 12.70 -33.90 -0.46
N VAL A 318 12.32 -34.12 0.79
CA VAL A 318 13.14 -33.79 1.96
C VAL A 318 13.07 -34.93 2.96
N ASP A 319 14.18 -35.22 3.63
CA ASP A 319 14.23 -36.18 4.73
C ASP A 319 14.64 -35.45 6.02
N LEU A 320 13.78 -35.50 7.04
CA LEU A 320 14.01 -34.82 8.31
C LEU A 320 14.70 -35.76 9.30
N CYS A 321 15.86 -35.34 9.82
CA CYS A 321 16.60 -36.16 10.78
C CYS A 321 15.95 -36.10 12.17
N MET A 322 15.66 -37.26 12.75
CA MET A 322 15.07 -37.36 14.10
C MET A 322 16.04 -38.03 15.07
N GLU A 323 15.86 -37.79 16.38
CA GLU A 323 16.77 -38.35 17.39
C GLU A 323 16.57 -39.85 17.62
N ASN A 324 15.38 -40.38 17.30
CA ASN A 324 15.06 -41.79 17.51
C ASN A 324 14.06 -42.31 16.48
N TYR A 325 14.03 -43.64 16.32
CA TYR A 325 13.13 -44.31 15.38
C TYR A 325 11.64 -44.07 15.66
N SER A 326 11.23 -43.90 16.93
CA SER A 326 9.82 -43.65 17.25
C SER A 326 9.34 -42.36 16.61
N GLU A 327 10.14 -41.29 16.72
CA GLU A 327 9.85 -40.01 16.06
C GLU A 327 9.77 -40.14 14.54
N CYS A 328 10.63 -40.96 13.92
CA CYS A 328 10.54 -41.24 12.48
C CYS A 328 9.19 -41.89 12.10
N PHE A 329 8.76 -42.90 12.87
CA PHE A 329 7.49 -43.58 12.63
C PHE A 329 6.28 -42.67 12.87
N ASP A 330 6.32 -41.87 13.94
CA ASP A 330 5.26 -40.90 14.28
C ASP A 330 5.16 -39.77 13.23
N PHE A 331 6.30 -39.37 12.65
CA PHE A 331 6.33 -38.43 11.53
C PHE A 331 5.75 -39.04 10.25
N GLY A 332 6.09 -40.28 9.91
CA GLY A 332 5.57 -40.94 8.71
C GLY A 332 5.89 -40.16 7.43
N VAL A 333 4.96 -40.14 6.47
CA VAL A 333 5.16 -39.49 5.17
C VAL A 333 4.07 -38.45 4.93
N ARG A 334 4.47 -37.23 4.57
CA ARG A 334 3.54 -36.10 4.41
C ARG A 334 4.14 -35.00 3.54
N TYR A 335 3.29 -34.14 3.00
CA TYR A 335 3.77 -32.89 2.39
C TYR A 335 4.01 -31.84 3.46
N VAL A 336 5.10 -31.08 3.32
CA VAL A 336 5.44 -29.97 4.20
C VAL A 336 5.89 -28.77 3.37
N ASP A 337 5.73 -27.59 3.96
CA ASP A 337 6.36 -26.39 3.45
C ASP A 337 7.72 -26.21 4.12
N VAL A 338 8.76 -26.04 3.29
CA VAL A 338 10.12 -25.74 3.72
C VAL A 338 10.43 -24.29 3.40
N PHE A 339 10.65 -23.48 4.42
CA PHE A 339 10.99 -22.07 4.31
C PHE A 339 12.50 -21.95 4.18
N VAL A 340 13.00 -21.73 2.96
CA VAL A 340 14.43 -21.70 2.66
C VAL A 340 14.93 -20.26 2.69
N HIS A 341 16.08 -20.02 3.32
CA HIS A 341 16.75 -18.73 3.30
C HIS A 341 17.73 -18.60 2.12
N TYR A 342 17.90 -17.38 1.61
CA TYR A 342 18.95 -17.07 0.63
C TYR A 342 20.37 -17.25 1.17
#